data_AF-A0A368Z5I9-F1
#
_entry.id   AF-A0A368Z5I9-F1
#
_cell.length_a   1.000
_cell.length_b   1.000
_cell.length_c   1.000
_cell.angle_alpha   90.00
_cell.angle_beta   90.00
_cell.angle_gamma   90.00
#
_symmetry.space_group_name_H-M   'P 1'
#
loop_
_entity.id
_entity.type
_entity.pdbx_description
1 polymer ?
#
loop_
_entity_poly.entity_id
_entity_poly.type
_entity_poly.pdbx_seq_one_letter_code
_entity_poly.pdbx_strand_id
1 'polypeptide(L)'
;MHWDLPLTTWAVFAALAGLSILTLTVVIFKLMQFRRMGVGHHKLGETILDDWLNGRPDEAQRKAQAGKTVLSRVLGAVMSGLRARPGDPAYGEELGRQVALAELVQMGQRMRLLEAVVQMAPMLGLLGTVIGMIDAFGSLALSQQSSDPRLLAGGIWTALTTTAAGLAIALVAYFVSAWLEGRIDDERQSIELAVSAAIHGRIARPQRG
;
A
#
# COMPACT_ATOMS: atom_id res chain seq x y z
N MET A 1 0.50 38.32 15.63
CA MET A 1 0.90 36.90 15.71
C MET A 1 2.29 36.81 15.11
N HIS A 2 3.32 37.11 15.90
CA HIS A 2 4.72 37.07 15.49
C HIS A 2 5.14 35.61 15.62
N TRP A 3 5.36 34.94 14.49
CA TRP A 3 5.81 33.55 14.43
C TRP A 3 7.33 33.49 14.65
N ASP A 4 7.83 34.05 15.75
CA ASP A 4 9.24 33.95 16.14
C ASP A 4 9.49 32.57 16.79
N LEU A 5 9.11 31.52 16.06
CA LEU A 5 9.42 30.15 16.44
C LEU A 5 10.91 29.91 16.18
N PRO A 6 11.60 29.20 17.09
CA PRO A 6 13.00 28.88 16.89
C PRO A 6 13.20 28.04 15.63
N LEU A 7 14.36 28.17 14.99
CA LEU A 7 14.75 27.44 13.77
C LEU A 7 14.55 25.92 13.89
N THR A 8 14.73 25.37 15.09
CA THR A 8 14.52 23.96 15.45
C THR A 8 13.07 23.52 15.24
N THR A 9 12.10 24.35 15.64
CA THR A 9 10.67 24.10 15.47
C THR A 9 10.27 24.11 13.99
N TRP A 10 10.78 25.08 13.22
CA TRP A 10 10.56 25.14 11.77
C TRP A 10 11.10 23.90 11.05
N ALA A 11 12.25 23.37 11.49
CA ALA A 11 12.80 22.13 10.94
C ALA A 11 11.86 20.92 11.14
N VAL A 12 11.22 20.80 12.32
CA VAL A 12 10.25 19.72 12.59
C VAL A 12 9.02 19.85 11.71
N PHE A 13 8.43 21.05 11.60
CA PHE A 13 7.28 21.27 10.72
C PHE A 13 7.62 21.02 9.25
N ALA A 14 8.80 21.43 8.79
CA ALA A 14 9.28 21.15 7.43
C ALA A 14 9.46 19.65 7.19
N ALA A 15 10.00 18.91 8.16
CA ALA A 15 10.13 17.45 8.08
C ALA A 15 8.76 16.76 8.02
N LEU A 16 7.80 17.17 8.86
CA LEU A 16 6.43 16.66 8.85
C LEU A 16 5.71 16.98 7.54
N ALA A 17 5.88 18.20 7.01
CA ALA A 17 5.32 18.60 5.72
C ALA A 17 5.92 17.77 4.57
N GLY A 18 7.24 17.54 4.58
CA GLY A 18 7.91 16.67 3.61
C GLY A 18 7.39 15.24 3.67
N LEU A 19 7.19 14.70 4.88
CA LEU A 19 6.62 13.37 5.07
C LEU A 19 5.16 13.30 4.59
N SER A 20 4.36 14.35 4.83
CA SER A 20 2.98 14.45 4.34
C SER A 20 2.90 14.43 2.81
N ILE A 21 3.75 15.23 2.14
CA ILE A 21 3.84 15.27 0.67
C ILE A 21 4.30 13.92 0.11
N LEU A 22 5.32 13.30 0.73
CA LEU A 22 5.79 11.96 0.36
C LEU A 22 4.65 10.94 0.47
N THR A 23 3.91 10.96 1.58
CA THR A 23 2.76 10.09 1.83
C THR A 23 1.73 10.23 0.73
N LEU A 24 1.28 11.46 0.46
CA LEU A 24 0.28 11.73 -0.57
C LEU A 24 0.76 11.28 -1.95
N THR A 25 2.03 11.52 -2.28
CA THR A 25 2.64 11.11 -3.56
C THR A 25 2.62 9.59 -3.71
N VAL A 26 3.01 8.84 -2.68
CA VAL A 26 3.01 7.37 -2.69
C VAL A 26 1.58 6.84 -2.79
N VAL A 27 0.63 7.41 -2.04
CA VAL A 27 -0.78 7.03 -2.08
C VAL A 27 -1.37 7.21 -3.48
N ILE A 28 -1.18 8.37 -4.10
CA ILE A 28 -1.68 8.65 -5.45
C ILE A 28 -1.04 7.70 -6.46
N PHE A 29 0.28 7.53 -6.42
CA PHE A 29 0.99 6.60 -7.29
C PHE A 29 0.44 5.18 -7.16
N LYS A 30 0.17 4.74 -5.93
CA LYS A 30 -0.38 3.41 -5.64
C LYS A 30 -1.78 3.21 -6.14
N LEU A 31 -2.67 4.18 -5.91
CA LEU A 31 -4.03 4.14 -6.44
C LEU A 31 -4.03 4.09 -7.96
N MET A 32 -3.16 4.86 -8.62
CA MET A 32 -2.99 4.80 -10.07
C MET A 32 -2.42 3.45 -10.55
N GLN A 33 -1.44 2.91 -9.83
CA GLN A 33 -0.82 1.62 -10.14
C GLN A 33 -1.86 0.49 -10.06
N PHE A 34 -2.61 0.39 -8.96
CA PHE A 34 -3.63 -0.64 -8.75
C PHE A 34 -4.75 -0.53 -9.79
N ARG A 35 -5.20 0.69 -10.09
CA ARG A 35 -6.17 0.93 -11.17
C ARG A 35 -5.65 0.50 -12.54
N ARG A 36 -4.38 0.75 -12.86
CA ARG A 36 -3.77 0.33 -14.14
C ARG A 36 -3.61 -1.18 -14.25
N MET A 37 -3.31 -1.87 -13.15
CA MET A 37 -3.19 -3.34 -13.10
C MET A 37 -4.55 -4.04 -13.04
N GLY A 38 -5.65 -3.30 -12.89
CA GLY A 38 -6.99 -3.85 -12.83
C GLY A 38 -7.26 -4.67 -11.56
N VAL A 39 -6.52 -4.42 -10.48
CA VAL A 39 -6.66 -5.13 -9.20
C VAL A 39 -8.12 -5.05 -8.74
N GLY A 40 -8.70 -6.20 -8.37
CA GLY A 40 -10.10 -6.32 -8.00
C GLY A 40 -11.11 -6.50 -9.16
N HIS A 41 -10.67 -6.42 -10.43
CA HIS A 41 -11.53 -6.68 -11.59
C HIS A 41 -11.42 -8.14 -12.04
N HIS A 42 -12.02 -9.04 -11.27
CA HIS A 42 -11.95 -10.48 -11.50
C HIS A 42 -12.82 -10.97 -12.67
N LYS A 43 -13.85 -10.23 -13.08
CA LYS A 43 -14.83 -10.65 -14.11
C LYS A 43 -14.17 -11.10 -15.42
N LEU A 44 -13.13 -10.39 -15.87
CA LEU A 44 -12.45 -10.74 -17.11
C LEU A 44 -11.67 -12.06 -16.97
N GLY A 45 -11.00 -12.28 -15.83
CA GLY A 45 -10.30 -13.53 -15.58
C GLY A 45 -11.26 -14.71 -15.34
N GLU A 46 -12.40 -14.47 -14.68
CA GLU A 46 -13.48 -15.46 -14.57
C GLU A 46 -13.99 -15.87 -15.95
N THR A 47 -14.23 -14.90 -16.85
CA THR A 47 -14.66 -15.16 -18.23
C THR A 47 -13.62 -15.97 -19.01
N ILE A 48 -12.33 -15.64 -18.87
CA ILE A 48 -11.23 -16.40 -19.50
C ILE A 48 -11.23 -17.85 -18.99
N LEU A 49 -11.34 -18.02 -17.67
CA LEU A 49 -11.36 -19.33 -17.05
C LEU A 49 -12.60 -20.14 -17.48
N ASP A 50 -13.76 -19.51 -17.59
CA ASP A 50 -14.98 -20.14 -18.12
C ASP A 50 -14.79 -20.61 -19.57
N ASP A 51 -14.20 -19.79 -20.43
CA ASP A 51 -13.93 -20.18 -21.82
C ASP A 51 -12.95 -21.37 -21.90
N TRP A 52 -11.93 -21.37 -21.04
CA TRP A 52 -10.97 -22.46 -20.94
C TRP A 52 -11.64 -23.78 -20.53
N LEU A 53 -12.43 -23.74 -19.45
CA LEU A 53 -13.10 -24.92 -18.90
C LEU A 53 -14.21 -25.46 -19.80
N ASN A 54 -14.84 -24.60 -20.60
CA ASN A 54 -15.87 -25.00 -21.58
C ASN A 54 -15.28 -25.52 -22.91
N GLY A 55 -13.97 -25.80 -22.97
CA GLY A 55 -13.33 -26.37 -24.15
C GLY A 55 -13.13 -25.36 -25.29
N ARG A 56 -13.06 -24.06 -25.00
CA ARG A 56 -12.75 -22.99 -25.96
C ARG A 56 -11.36 -22.38 -25.69
N PRO A 57 -10.28 -23.18 -25.76
CA PRO A 57 -8.99 -22.75 -25.27
C PRO A 57 -8.36 -21.64 -26.14
N ASP A 58 -8.72 -21.54 -27.42
CA ASP A 58 -8.22 -20.47 -28.30
C ASP A 58 -8.84 -19.11 -27.97
N GLU A 59 -10.14 -19.07 -27.66
CA GLU A 59 -10.81 -17.85 -27.22
C GLU A 59 -10.26 -17.38 -25.86
N ALA A 60 -10.10 -18.32 -24.92
CA ALA A 60 -9.52 -18.07 -23.61
C ALA A 60 -8.11 -17.47 -23.73
N GLN A 61 -7.24 -18.08 -24.55
CA GLN A 61 -5.87 -17.61 -24.76
C GLN A 61 -5.83 -16.22 -25.42
N ARG A 62 -6.68 -15.96 -26.43
CA ARG A 62 -6.76 -14.62 -27.05
C ARG A 62 -7.21 -13.55 -26.07
N LYS A 63 -8.23 -13.84 -25.26
CA LYS A 63 -8.72 -12.92 -24.22
C LYS A 63 -7.67 -12.68 -23.14
N ALA A 64 -6.92 -13.71 -22.75
CA ALA A 64 -5.83 -13.60 -21.79
C ALA A 64 -4.69 -12.69 -22.29
N GLN A 65 -4.29 -12.84 -23.56
CA GLN A 65 -3.25 -12.01 -24.17
C GLN A 65 -3.69 -10.55 -24.40
N ALA A 66 -4.98 -10.32 -24.68
CA ALA A 66 -5.54 -8.98 -24.82
C ALA A 66 -5.83 -8.31 -23.46
N GLY A 67 -6.00 -9.12 -22.41
CA GLY A 67 -6.34 -8.66 -21.08
C GLY A 67 -5.19 -7.91 -20.40
N LYS A 68 -5.53 -6.84 -19.69
CA LYS A 68 -4.56 -6.02 -18.93
C LYS A 68 -4.55 -6.35 -17.44
N THR A 69 -5.43 -7.24 -16.98
CA THR A 69 -5.56 -7.57 -15.57
C THR A 69 -4.51 -8.60 -15.15
N VAL A 70 -4.23 -8.65 -13.87
CA VAL A 70 -3.28 -9.61 -13.29
C VAL A 70 -3.73 -11.04 -13.56
N LEU A 71 -5.01 -11.32 -13.29
CA LEU A 71 -5.60 -12.63 -13.53
C LEU A 71 -5.53 -13.06 -15.01
N SER A 72 -5.69 -12.13 -15.96
CA SER A 72 -5.59 -12.48 -17.39
C SER A 72 -4.17 -12.86 -17.80
N ARG A 73 -3.16 -12.17 -17.28
CA ARG A 73 -1.75 -12.48 -17.55
C ARG A 73 -1.34 -13.82 -16.94
N VAL A 74 -1.73 -14.07 -15.70
CA VAL A 74 -1.43 -15.34 -15.02
C VAL A 74 -2.11 -16.51 -15.72
N LEU A 75 -3.42 -16.40 -16.00
CA LEU A 75 -4.15 -17.44 -16.73
C LEU A 75 -3.56 -17.66 -18.14
N GLY A 76 -3.17 -16.59 -18.84
CA GLY A 76 -2.50 -16.69 -20.14
C GLY A 76 -1.18 -17.47 -20.08
N ALA A 77 -0.41 -17.29 -18.99
CA ALA A 77 0.80 -18.05 -18.76
C ALA A 77 0.49 -19.53 -18.50
N VAL A 78 -0.43 -19.84 -17.58
CA VAL A 78 -0.84 -21.23 -17.30
C VAL A 78 -1.30 -21.95 -18.57
N MET A 79 -2.23 -21.34 -19.31
CA MET A 79 -2.78 -21.89 -20.55
C MET A 79 -1.70 -22.07 -21.63
N SER A 80 -0.76 -21.13 -21.75
CA SER A 80 0.37 -21.26 -22.68
C SER A 80 1.29 -22.43 -22.31
N GLY A 81 1.56 -22.64 -21.02
CA GLY A 81 2.39 -23.74 -20.54
C GLY A 81 1.72 -25.10 -20.74
N LEU A 82 0.43 -25.21 -20.41
CA LEU A 82 -0.36 -26.43 -20.65
C LEU A 82 -0.43 -26.78 -22.15
N ARG A 83 -0.53 -25.79 -23.03
CA ARG A 83 -0.49 -26.02 -24.49
C ARG A 83 0.89 -26.43 -24.99
N ALA A 84 1.96 -25.87 -24.44
CA ALA A 84 3.33 -26.19 -24.82
C ALA A 84 3.72 -27.62 -24.37
N ARG A 85 3.19 -28.09 -23.23
CA ARG A 85 3.41 -29.45 -22.71
C ARG A 85 2.11 -30.04 -22.14
N PRO A 86 1.20 -30.58 -22.98
CA PRO A 86 -0.10 -31.10 -22.55
C PRO A 86 -0.05 -32.24 -21.52
N GLY A 87 1.06 -32.97 -21.44
CA GLY A 87 1.27 -34.06 -20.48
C GLY A 87 1.94 -33.65 -19.17
N ASP A 88 2.28 -32.38 -18.98
CA ASP A 88 3.00 -31.87 -17.82
C ASP A 88 2.26 -30.67 -17.19
N PRO A 89 1.22 -30.92 -16.36
CA PRO A 89 0.48 -29.86 -15.69
C PRO A 89 1.35 -28.97 -14.80
N ALA A 90 2.41 -29.54 -14.22
CA ALA A 90 3.35 -28.84 -13.35
C ALA A 90 4.11 -27.74 -14.12
N TYR A 91 4.39 -27.94 -15.41
CA TYR A 91 4.99 -26.91 -16.24
C TYR A 91 4.08 -25.67 -16.40
N GLY A 92 2.78 -25.89 -16.62
CA GLY A 92 1.79 -24.81 -16.69
C GLY A 92 1.63 -24.08 -15.35
N GLU A 93 1.59 -24.84 -14.26
CA GLU A 93 1.53 -24.29 -12.90
C GLU A 93 2.74 -23.42 -12.59
N GLU A 94 3.95 -23.89 -12.88
CA GLU A 94 5.19 -23.15 -12.61
C GLU A 94 5.27 -21.86 -13.43
N LEU A 95 4.86 -21.88 -14.71
CA LEU A 95 4.82 -20.66 -15.53
C LEU A 95 3.80 -19.64 -14.98
N GLY A 96 2.62 -20.12 -14.57
CA GLY A 96 1.61 -19.30 -13.89
C GLY A 96 2.13 -18.70 -12.59
N ARG A 97 2.80 -19.50 -11.77
CA ARG A 97 3.41 -19.09 -10.50
C ARG A 97 4.48 -18.02 -10.71
N GLN A 98 5.33 -18.16 -11.71
CA GLN A 98 6.36 -17.15 -12.04
C GLN A 98 5.75 -15.79 -12.39
N VAL A 99 4.71 -15.78 -13.24
CA VAL A 99 4.00 -14.55 -13.59
C VAL A 99 3.25 -13.97 -12.38
N ALA A 100 2.59 -14.83 -11.59
CA ALA A 100 1.91 -14.41 -10.36
C ALA A 100 2.87 -13.74 -9.37
N LEU A 101 4.04 -14.33 -9.15
CA LEU A 101 5.07 -13.75 -8.28
C LEU A 101 5.56 -12.41 -8.81
N ALA A 102 5.78 -12.27 -10.12
CA ALA A 102 6.21 -11.01 -10.72
C ALA A 102 5.15 -9.89 -10.52
N GLU A 103 3.87 -10.22 -10.72
CA GLU A 103 2.75 -9.28 -10.50
C GLU A 103 2.61 -8.91 -9.02
N LEU A 104 2.67 -9.87 -8.10
CA LEU A 104 2.60 -9.62 -6.65
C LEU A 104 3.78 -8.78 -6.15
N VAL A 105 4.99 -9.04 -6.64
CA VAL A 105 6.16 -8.20 -6.35
C VAL A 105 5.93 -6.77 -6.84
N GLN A 106 5.39 -6.60 -8.05
CA GLN A 106 5.06 -5.29 -8.60
C GLN A 106 4.01 -4.56 -7.74
N MET A 107 2.99 -5.27 -7.24
CA MET A 107 2.00 -4.73 -6.29
C MET A 107 2.61 -4.33 -4.95
N GLY A 108 3.58 -5.09 -4.44
CA GLY A 108 4.26 -4.82 -3.17
C GLY A 108 5.27 -3.67 -3.21
N GLN A 109 5.76 -3.27 -4.39
CA GLN A 109 6.75 -2.18 -4.51
C GLN A 109 6.28 -0.90 -3.81
N ARG A 110 7.10 -0.22 -3.01
CA ARG A 110 6.73 1.04 -2.31
C ARG A 110 5.68 0.89 -1.17
N MET A 111 5.18 -0.32 -0.85
CA MET A 111 4.40 -0.55 0.38
C MET A 111 5.23 -0.31 1.64
N ARG A 112 6.47 -0.80 1.64
CA ARG A 112 7.45 -0.54 2.71
C ARG A 112 7.68 0.93 3.01
N LEU A 113 7.56 1.82 2.02
CA LEU A 113 7.67 3.26 2.25
C LEU A 113 6.47 3.82 3.02
N LEU A 114 5.27 3.32 2.72
CA LEU A 114 4.06 3.71 3.43
C LEU A 114 4.06 3.19 4.86
N GLU A 115 4.49 1.94 5.07
CA GLU A 115 4.72 1.37 6.41
C GLU A 115 5.78 2.16 7.20
N ALA A 116 6.86 2.56 6.53
CA ALA A 116 7.88 3.39 7.16
C ALA A 116 7.32 4.75 7.59
N VAL A 117 6.47 5.40 6.78
CA VAL A 117 5.77 6.64 7.17
C VAL A 117 4.90 6.42 8.41
N VAL A 118 4.14 5.32 8.47
CA VAL A 118 3.28 4.99 9.62
C VAL A 118 4.09 4.95 10.92
N GLN A 119 5.31 4.44 10.87
CA GLN A 119 6.20 4.36 12.04
C GLN A 119 6.95 5.68 12.31
N MET A 120 7.45 6.35 11.26
CA MET A 120 8.30 7.54 11.41
C MET A 120 7.51 8.81 11.73
N ALA A 121 6.29 8.98 11.22
CA ALA A 121 5.52 10.21 11.42
C ALA A 121 5.21 10.50 12.90
N PRO A 122 4.76 9.51 13.72
CA PRO A 122 4.56 9.72 15.14
C PRO A 122 5.87 9.99 15.89
N MET A 123 6.95 9.31 15.52
CA MET A 123 8.26 9.51 16.14
C MET A 123 8.81 10.92 15.87
N LEU A 124 8.61 11.45 14.65
CA LEU A 124 8.94 12.84 14.33
C LEU A 124 8.06 13.83 15.10
N GLY A 125 6.76 13.54 15.28
CA GLY A 125 5.87 14.34 16.11
C GLY A 125 6.28 14.36 17.58
N LEU A 126 6.72 13.22 18.12
CA LEU A 126 7.27 13.10 19.47
C LEU A 126 8.62 13.82 19.61
N LEU A 127 9.48 13.77 18.60
CA LEU A 127 10.70 14.58 18.59
C LEU A 127 10.36 16.07 18.66
N GLY A 128 9.31 16.49 17.96
CA GLY A 128 8.78 17.85 18.04
C GLY A 128 8.34 18.27 19.44
N THR A 129 7.74 17.38 20.23
CA THR A 129 7.39 17.71 21.62
C THR A 129 8.61 17.85 22.49
N VAL A 130 9.61 16.97 22.34
CA VAL A 130 10.87 17.07 23.09
C VAL A 130 11.55 18.39 22.81
N ILE A 131 11.69 18.77 21.53
CA ILE A 131 12.29 20.06 21.13
C ILE A 131 11.49 21.24 21.68
N GLY A 132 10.16 21.23 21.52
CA GLY A 132 9.31 22.32 22.00
C GLY A 132 9.37 22.50 23.52
N MET A 133 9.47 21.40 24.28
CA MET A 133 9.63 21.44 25.74
C MET A 133 11.03 21.91 26.16
N ILE A 134 12.08 21.52 25.44
CA ILE A 134 13.45 22.03 25.67
C ILE A 134 13.49 23.55 25.48
N ASP A 135 12.89 24.06 24.41
CA ASP A 135 12.84 25.50 24.13
C ASP A 135 12.00 26.26 25.18
N ALA A 136 10.86 25.67 25.60
CA ALA A 136 9.99 26.26 26.61
C ALA A 136 10.66 26.38 27.98
N PHE A 137 11.34 25.32 28.45
CA PHE A 137 12.04 25.36 29.72
C PHE A 137 13.38 26.11 29.66
N GLY A 138 14.07 26.07 28.51
CA GLY A 138 15.30 26.84 28.31
C GLY A 138 15.06 28.34 28.38
N SER A 139 13.99 28.84 27.74
CA SER A 139 13.61 30.25 27.82
C SER A 139 13.22 30.68 29.24
N LEU A 140 12.53 29.81 29.98
CA LEU A 140 12.20 30.04 31.39
C LEU A 140 13.44 30.12 32.28
N ALA A 141 14.41 29.21 32.10
CA ALA A 141 15.64 29.18 32.89
C ALA A 141 16.55 30.42 32.67
N LEU A 142 16.49 31.02 31.47
CA LEU A 142 17.27 32.22 31.13
C LEU A 142 16.57 33.52 31.54
N SER A 143 15.27 33.49 31.87
CA SER A 143 14.51 34.65 32.31
C SER A 143 14.69 34.91 33.81
N GLN A 144 15.29 36.06 34.17
CA GLN A 144 15.51 36.45 35.58
C GLN A 144 14.30 37.11 36.25
N GLN A 145 13.31 37.56 35.46
CA GLN A 145 12.09 38.21 35.95
C GLN A 145 10.90 37.29 35.71
N SER A 146 10.25 36.89 36.81
CA SER A 146 8.93 36.25 36.90
C SER A 146 8.55 35.36 35.71
N SER A 147 8.66 34.05 35.90
CA SER A 147 8.11 32.99 35.06
C SER A 147 6.85 33.42 34.29
N ASP A 148 6.99 33.95 33.07
CA ASP A 148 5.84 34.39 32.27
C ASP A 148 5.14 33.13 31.76
N PRO A 149 3.95 32.79 32.28
CA PRO A 149 3.26 31.55 31.91
C PRO A 149 2.93 31.49 30.41
N ARG A 150 2.91 32.64 29.73
CA ARG A 150 2.63 32.75 28.29
C ARG A 150 3.73 32.12 27.44
N LEU A 151 4.99 32.23 27.84
CA LEU A 151 6.13 31.64 27.11
C LEU A 151 6.07 30.11 27.18
N LEU A 152 5.81 29.57 28.38
CA LEU A 152 5.64 28.14 28.60
C LEU A 152 4.45 27.59 27.79
N ALA A 153 3.32 28.29 27.80
CA ALA A 153 2.12 27.91 27.05
C ALA A 153 2.38 27.85 25.54
N GLY A 154 3.19 28.75 24.98
CA GLY A 154 3.56 28.75 23.55
C GLY A 154 4.40 27.53 23.15
N GLY A 155 5.37 27.15 23.97
CA GLY A 155 6.18 25.95 23.74
C GLY A 155 5.38 24.65 23.84
N ILE A 156 4.49 24.55 24.83
CA ILE A 156 3.57 23.41 24.99
C ILE A 156 2.62 23.31 23.79
N TRP A 157 2.03 24.43 23.35
CA TRP A 157 1.16 24.46 22.18
C TRP A 157 1.88 23.94 20.93
N THR A 158 3.10 24.40 20.70
CA THR A 158 3.95 23.99 19.58
C THR A 158 4.24 22.48 19.66
N ALA A 159 4.67 22.01 20.83
CA ALA A 159 4.91 20.61 21.10
C ALA A 159 3.67 19.74 20.77
N LEU A 160 2.51 20.04 21.35
CA LEU A 160 1.28 19.27 21.12
C LEU A 160 0.84 19.30 19.65
N THR A 161 0.98 20.43 18.97
CA THR A 161 0.61 20.57 17.55
C THR A 161 1.46 19.68 16.65
N THR A 162 2.78 19.59 16.90
CA THR A 162 3.67 18.70 16.11
C THR A 162 3.34 17.22 16.29
N THR A 163 3.01 16.78 17.52
CA THR A 163 2.56 15.40 17.75
C THR A 163 1.21 15.11 17.09
N ALA A 164 0.24 16.02 17.23
CA ALA A 164 -1.05 15.87 16.57
C ALA A 164 -0.90 15.74 15.04
N ALA A 165 -0.04 16.56 14.43
CA ALA A 165 0.26 16.48 13.01
C ALA A 165 0.93 15.15 12.60
N GLY A 166 1.94 14.70 13.36
CA GLY A 166 2.61 13.43 13.12
C GLY A 166 1.65 12.23 13.20
N LEU A 167 0.77 12.21 14.22
CA LEU A 167 -0.25 11.18 14.37
C LEU A 167 -1.29 11.21 13.24
N ALA A 168 -1.73 12.40 12.81
CA ALA A 168 -2.68 12.52 11.71
C ALA A 168 -2.11 11.95 10.40
N ILE A 169 -0.85 12.24 10.08
CA ILE A 169 -0.17 11.69 8.89
C ILE A 169 -0.07 10.16 9.01
N ALA A 170 0.35 9.65 10.16
CA ALA A 170 0.48 8.22 10.42
C ALA A 170 -0.84 7.47 10.24
N LEU A 171 -1.94 8.03 10.77
CA LEU A 171 -3.26 7.43 10.72
C LEU A 171 -3.76 7.28 9.29
N VAL A 172 -3.61 8.33 8.48
CA VAL A 172 -3.98 8.30 7.06
C VAL A 172 -3.13 7.28 6.30
N ALA A 173 -1.82 7.27 6.52
CA ALA A 173 -0.92 6.31 5.89
C ALA A 173 -1.28 4.85 6.27
N TYR A 174 -1.64 4.61 7.52
CA TYR A 174 -2.02 3.29 8.04
C TYR A 174 -3.30 2.75 7.40
N PHE A 175 -4.36 3.56 7.33
CA PHE A 175 -5.59 3.11 6.68
C PHE A 175 -5.39 2.78 5.22
N VAL A 176 -4.58 3.57 4.50
CA VAL A 176 -4.27 3.30 3.10
C VAL A 176 -3.39 2.05 2.95
N SER A 177 -2.38 1.87 3.81
CA SER A 177 -1.52 0.68 3.74
C SER A 177 -2.32 -0.59 4.02
N ALA A 178 -3.12 -0.61 5.07
CA ALA A 178 -3.97 -1.74 5.43
C ALA A 178 -4.98 -2.09 4.31
N TRP A 179 -5.59 -1.07 3.69
CA TRP A 179 -6.50 -1.29 2.58
C TRP A 179 -5.79 -1.85 1.34
N LEU A 180 -4.60 -1.35 1.01
CA LEU A 180 -3.82 -1.84 -0.13
C LEU A 180 -3.31 -3.27 0.10
N GLU A 181 -2.85 -3.58 1.31
CA GLU A 181 -2.40 -4.92 1.70
C GLU A 181 -3.53 -5.94 1.60
N GLY A 182 -4.70 -5.64 2.15
CA GLY A 182 -5.88 -6.50 1.99
C GLY A 182 -6.25 -6.75 0.52
N ARG A 183 -6.08 -5.75 -0.36
CA ARG A 183 -6.30 -5.93 -1.80
C ARG A 183 -5.25 -6.80 -2.49
N ILE A 184 -4.00 -6.79 -2.02
CA ILE A 184 -2.95 -7.68 -2.54
C ILE A 184 -3.26 -9.13 -2.12
N ASP A 185 -3.68 -9.32 -0.87
CA ASP A 185 -4.04 -10.64 -0.34
C ASP A 185 -5.26 -11.23 -1.06
N ASP A 186 -6.31 -10.44 -1.27
CA ASP A 186 -7.50 -10.84 -2.04
C ASP A 186 -7.12 -11.27 -3.48
N GLU A 187 -6.24 -10.50 -4.13
CA GLU A 187 -5.79 -10.81 -5.50
C GLU A 187 -4.91 -12.07 -5.52
N ARG A 188 -4.03 -12.26 -4.52
CA ARG A 188 -3.22 -13.47 -4.37
C ARG A 188 -4.09 -14.72 -4.25
N GLN A 189 -5.11 -14.68 -3.38
CA GLN A 189 -6.05 -15.80 -3.24
C GLN A 189 -6.79 -16.07 -4.55
N SER A 190 -7.22 -15.01 -5.24
CA SER A 190 -7.91 -15.12 -6.53
C SER A 190 -7.02 -15.74 -7.62
N ILE A 191 -5.72 -15.41 -7.63
CA ILE A 191 -4.73 -16.04 -8.51
C ILE A 191 -4.60 -17.52 -8.18
N GLU A 192 -4.37 -17.89 -6.92
CA GLU A 192 -4.18 -19.28 -6.49
C GLU A 192 -5.41 -20.14 -6.86
N LEU A 193 -6.61 -19.63 -6.62
CA LEU A 193 -7.86 -20.29 -7.00
C LEU A 193 -8.01 -20.45 -8.51
N ALA A 194 -7.67 -19.42 -9.29
CA ALA A 194 -7.81 -19.47 -10.74
C ALA A 194 -6.78 -20.38 -11.42
N VAL A 195 -5.53 -20.40 -10.93
CA VAL A 195 -4.49 -21.33 -11.39
C VAL A 195 -4.91 -22.77 -11.09
N SER A 196 -5.34 -23.04 -9.85
CA SER A 196 -5.84 -24.35 -9.46
C SER A 196 -7.03 -24.79 -10.32
N ALA A 197 -8.00 -23.89 -10.53
CA ALA A 197 -9.17 -24.17 -11.35
C ALA A 197 -8.83 -24.38 -12.84
N ALA A 198 -7.84 -23.68 -13.39
CA ALA A 198 -7.43 -23.84 -14.79
C ALA A 198 -6.80 -25.22 -15.07
N ILE A 199 -6.14 -25.81 -14.07
CA ILE A 199 -5.43 -27.09 -14.19
C ILE A 199 -6.34 -28.26 -13.77
N HIS A 200 -7.01 -28.14 -12.63
CA HIS A 200 -7.75 -29.25 -12.00
C HIS A 200 -9.28 -29.16 -12.18
N GLY A 201 -9.78 -28.08 -12.79
CA GLY A 201 -11.20 -27.77 -12.84
C GLY A 201 -11.69 -27.04 -11.58
N ARG A 202 -12.90 -26.48 -11.64
CA ARG A 202 -13.48 -25.74 -10.50
C ARG A 202 -13.87 -26.70 -9.38
N ILE A 203 -13.43 -26.39 -8.16
CA ILE A 203 -14.01 -26.98 -6.95
C ILE A 203 -15.47 -26.51 -6.90
N ALA A 204 -16.42 -27.44 -6.83
CA ALA A 204 -17.82 -27.08 -6.63
C ALA A 204 -17.92 -26.23 -5.34
N ARG A 205 -18.34 -24.97 -5.46
CA ARG A 205 -18.59 -24.14 -4.28
C ARG A 205 -19.60 -24.89 -3.40
N PRO A 206 -19.32 -25.18 -2.13
CA PRO A 206 -20.35 -25.70 -1.24
C PRO A 206 -21.48 -24.69 -1.25
N GLN A 207 -22.69 -25.14 -1.60
CA GLN A 207 -23.90 -24.33 -1.51
C GLN A 207 -24.00 -23.87 -0.06
N ARG A 208 -23.74 -22.58 0.20
CA ARG A 208 -24.09 -21.98 1.48
C ARG A 208 -25.61 -21.95 1.53
N GLY A 209 -26.19 -22.93 2.23
CA GLY A 209 -27.58 -22.92 2.67
C GLY A 209 -27.80 -21.85 3.72
#